data_AF-A0A099P1J6-F1
#
_entry.id   AF-A0A099P1J6-F1
#
_cell.length_a   1.000
_cell.length_b   1.000
_cell.length_c   1.000
_cell.angle_alpha   90.00
_cell.angle_beta   90.00
_cell.angle_gamma   90.00
#
_symmetry.space_group_name_H-M   'P 1'
#
loop_
_entity.id
_entity.type
_entity.pdbx_description
1 polymer ?
#
loop_
_entity_poly.entity_id
_entity_poly.type
_entity_poly.pdbx_seq_one_letter_code
_entity_poly.pdbx_strand_id
1 'polypeptide(L)'
;MCLRLNSRRMFLCCGEEDQTTPIKYSLHIRDMIEGFAEDGVNIRVDFESITHANHSIFLDKPNLLAGSIYRFIESLHLNISCTWVLQVKALISGDKWGLKNEEKWNKVVTISKPMTNKTSPEKPRSFLIAMKTLRQTDAVHNPKRFESDHPEVFAIIDIGSDTPSYDPNDFVRIKYVKYKTESKVTPDNITIVKFLEIVDKLLEERANAGQFVAVHCHYGQNRTGFLICCYLIEKLGWSVAESIEAFEISKPPGIKHVHFRNALYLRYES
;
A
#
# COMPACT_ATOMS: atom_id res chain seq x y z
N MET A 1 -2.79 22.52 -21.25
CA MET A 1 -3.65 23.51 -21.93
C MET A 1 -4.98 23.52 -21.18
N CYS A 2 -5.16 24.44 -20.24
CA CYS A 2 -6.38 24.52 -19.45
C CYS A 2 -7.48 25.08 -20.37
N LEU A 3 -8.48 24.27 -20.71
CA LEU A 3 -9.67 24.75 -21.42
C LEU A 3 -10.30 25.84 -20.55
N ARG A 4 -10.18 27.12 -20.96
CA ARG A 4 -11.03 28.16 -20.39
C ARG A 4 -12.46 27.78 -20.77
N LEU A 5 -13.19 27.22 -19.83
CA LEU A 5 -14.62 27.02 -19.98
C LEU A 5 -15.22 28.43 -20.09
N ASN A 6 -15.80 28.76 -21.25
CA ASN A 6 -16.53 30.02 -21.47
C ASN A 6 -17.79 30.16 -20.59
N SER A 7 -18.06 29.21 -19.71
CA SER A 7 -19.17 29.22 -18.76
C SER A 7 -18.72 28.65 -17.41
N ARG A 8 -18.98 29.37 -16.32
CA ARG A 8 -18.79 28.83 -14.96
C ARG A 8 -20.00 27.95 -14.62
N ARG A 9 -19.75 26.80 -14.00
CA ARG A 9 -20.80 25.87 -13.56
C ARG A 9 -20.92 25.94 -12.05
N MET A 10 -22.14 25.96 -11.52
CA MET A 10 -22.42 25.94 -10.09
C MET A 10 -23.45 24.87 -9.80
N PHE A 11 -23.29 24.15 -8.69
CA PHE A 11 -24.29 23.21 -8.20
C PHE A 11 -25.04 23.85 -7.04
N LEU A 12 -26.37 23.90 -7.16
CA LEU A 12 -27.26 24.38 -6.10
C LEU A 12 -28.23 23.26 -5.74
N CYS A 13 -28.34 22.93 -4.46
CA CYS A 13 -29.29 21.93 -4.00
C CYS A 13 -30.01 22.36 -2.73
N CYS A 14 -31.21 21.85 -2.54
CA CYS A 14 -32.03 22.06 -1.34
C CYS A 14 -32.84 20.81 -1.02
N GLY A 15 -33.38 20.73 0.20
CA GLY A 15 -34.34 19.71 0.55
C GLY A 15 -35.72 20.01 -0.02
N GLU A 16 -36.41 18.99 -0.54
CA GLU A 16 -37.79 19.13 -1.05
C GLU A 16 -38.78 19.53 0.06
N GLU A 17 -38.54 19.06 1.29
CA GLU A 17 -39.40 19.29 2.45
C GLU A 17 -38.83 20.38 3.39
N ASP A 18 -37.90 21.20 2.89
CA ASP A 18 -37.30 22.30 3.66
C ASP A 18 -38.35 23.37 4.02
N GLN A 19 -38.70 23.43 5.31
CA GLN A 19 -39.61 24.45 5.87
C GLN A 19 -38.89 25.71 6.35
N THR A 20 -37.57 25.65 6.54
CA THR A 20 -36.75 26.78 7.02
C THR A 20 -36.39 27.70 5.86
N THR A 21 -35.98 27.12 4.73
CA THR A 21 -35.72 27.82 3.46
C THR A 21 -36.43 27.08 2.32
N PRO A 22 -37.75 27.29 2.15
CA PRO A 22 -38.53 26.64 1.10
C PRO A 22 -37.93 26.77 -0.30
N ILE A 23 -38.09 25.72 -1.11
CA ILE A 23 -37.51 25.57 -2.47
C ILE A 23 -37.65 26.80 -3.37
N LYS A 24 -38.74 27.56 -3.23
CA LYS A 24 -38.97 28.82 -3.98
C LYS A 24 -37.83 29.82 -3.83
N TYR A 25 -37.17 29.87 -2.67
CA TYR A 25 -36.04 30.76 -2.43
C TYR A 25 -34.79 30.27 -3.14
N SER A 26 -34.54 28.95 -3.16
CA SER A 26 -33.42 28.37 -3.92
C SER A 26 -33.60 28.55 -5.43
N LEU A 27 -34.84 28.45 -5.94
CA LEU A 27 -35.15 28.77 -7.34
C LEU A 27 -34.91 30.26 -7.64
N HIS A 28 -35.32 31.16 -6.76
CA HIS A 28 -35.05 32.59 -6.93
C HIS A 28 -33.54 32.89 -6.92
N ILE A 29 -32.77 32.23 -6.04
CA ILE A 29 -31.30 32.33 -6.01
C ILE A 29 -30.69 31.82 -7.31
N ARG A 30 -31.16 30.68 -7.84
CA ARG A 30 -30.72 30.15 -9.14
C ARG A 30 -30.92 31.20 -10.22
N ASP A 31 -32.12 31.74 -10.34
CA ASP A 31 -32.46 32.71 -11.39
C ASP A 31 -31.64 33.99 -11.27
N MET A 32 -31.38 34.45 -10.04
CA MET A 32 -30.50 35.59 -9.77
C MET A 32 -29.05 35.32 -10.20
N ILE A 33 -28.52 34.13 -9.92
CA ILE A 33 -27.14 33.74 -10.28
C ILE A 33 -27.00 33.57 -11.79
N GLU A 34 -27.96 32.93 -12.46
CA GLU A 34 -27.94 32.76 -13.92
C GLU A 34 -28.18 34.08 -14.67
N GLY A 35 -28.92 35.01 -14.05
CA GLY A 35 -29.09 36.38 -14.55
C GLY A 35 -27.86 37.29 -14.34
N PHE A 36 -26.85 36.84 -13.58
CA PHE A 36 -25.63 37.60 -13.31
C PHE A 36 -24.62 37.42 -14.46
N ALA A 37 -24.42 38.47 -15.26
CA ALA A 37 -23.44 38.51 -16.35
C ALA A 37 -22.43 39.64 -16.10
N GLU A 38 -21.32 39.32 -15.43
CA GLU A 38 -20.18 40.24 -15.26
C GLU A 38 -19.05 39.80 -16.20
N ASP A 39 -18.47 40.75 -16.95
CA ASP A 39 -17.37 40.54 -17.90
C ASP A 39 -17.59 39.46 -18.98
N GLY A 40 -18.84 39.23 -19.38
CA GLY A 40 -19.20 38.24 -20.41
C GLY A 40 -19.04 36.78 -19.96
N VAL A 41 -18.89 36.54 -18.66
CA VAL A 41 -18.84 35.19 -18.09
C VAL A 41 -20.22 34.78 -17.62
N ASN A 42 -20.85 33.85 -18.35
CA ASN A 42 -22.13 33.28 -17.96
C ASN A 42 -21.94 32.20 -16.88
N ILE A 43 -22.76 32.26 -15.83
CA ILE A 43 -22.85 31.19 -14.82
C ILE A 43 -24.07 30.34 -15.16
N ARG A 44 -23.86 29.03 -15.30
CA ARG A 44 -24.93 28.04 -15.41
C ARG A 44 -25.08 27.29 -14.10
N VAL A 45 -26.29 27.24 -13.57
CA VAL A 45 -26.59 26.60 -12.29
C VAL A 45 -27.30 25.26 -12.53
N ASP A 46 -26.66 24.17 -12.12
CA ASP A 46 -27.28 22.86 -12.03
C ASP A 46 -28.04 22.78 -10.70
N PHE A 47 -29.37 22.92 -10.77
CA PHE A 47 -30.24 22.89 -9.60
C PHE A 47 -30.83 21.50 -9.37
N GLU A 48 -30.78 21.00 -8.13
CA GLU A 48 -31.38 19.71 -7.75
C GLU A 48 -32.09 19.79 -6.38
N SER A 49 -33.35 19.36 -6.33
CA SER A 49 -34.09 19.15 -5.08
C SER A 49 -33.89 17.71 -4.58
N ILE A 50 -33.36 17.56 -3.37
CA ILE A 50 -33.19 16.24 -2.75
C ILE A 50 -34.53 15.79 -2.16
N THR A 51 -35.05 14.69 -2.70
CA THR A 51 -36.38 14.17 -2.36
C THR A 51 -36.49 13.76 -0.90
N HIS A 52 -37.60 14.11 -0.26
CA HIS A 52 -37.87 13.80 1.17
C HIS A 52 -36.77 14.26 2.13
N ALA A 53 -36.10 15.38 1.82
CA ALA A 53 -35.04 15.94 2.65
C ALA A 53 -35.47 17.26 3.27
N ASN A 54 -35.07 17.49 4.52
CA ASN A 54 -35.25 18.75 5.23
C ASN A 54 -34.12 19.76 4.92
N HIS A 55 -34.11 20.90 5.63
CA HIS A 55 -33.11 21.96 5.50
C HIS A 55 -31.65 21.48 5.61
N SER A 56 -31.40 20.56 6.53
CA SER A 56 -30.07 20.03 6.86
C SER A 56 -29.73 18.81 6.00
N ILE A 57 -29.71 18.99 4.67
CA ILE A 57 -29.49 17.92 3.68
C ILE A 57 -28.23 17.07 3.93
N PHE A 58 -27.17 17.66 4.49
CA PHE A 58 -25.93 16.95 4.85
C PHE A 58 -26.11 15.96 6.00
N LEU A 59 -27.10 16.18 6.87
CA LEU A 59 -27.41 15.32 8.01
C LEU A 59 -28.54 14.35 7.69
N ASP A 60 -29.56 14.81 6.96
CA ASP A 60 -30.76 14.02 6.67
C ASP A 60 -30.54 12.99 5.56
N LYS A 61 -30.02 13.42 4.40
CA LYS A 61 -29.83 12.57 3.21
C LYS A 61 -28.39 12.62 2.68
N PRO A 62 -27.35 12.33 3.49
CA PRO A 62 -25.96 12.44 3.08
C PRO A 62 -25.63 11.61 1.83
N ASN A 63 -26.24 10.42 1.69
CA ASN A 63 -25.97 9.53 0.55
C ASN A 63 -26.55 10.05 -0.77
N LEU A 64 -27.79 10.58 -0.76
CA LEU A 64 -28.42 11.15 -1.96
C LEU A 64 -27.72 12.45 -2.37
N LEU A 65 -27.35 13.28 -1.40
CA LEU A 65 -26.55 14.48 -1.64
C LEU A 65 -25.19 14.14 -2.24
N ALA A 66 -24.48 13.15 -1.69
CA ALA A 66 -23.20 12.70 -2.23
C ALA A 66 -23.33 12.20 -3.68
N GLY A 67 -24.36 11.42 -4.00
CA GLY A 67 -24.63 10.98 -5.37
C GLY A 67 -24.92 12.13 -6.34
N SER A 68 -25.62 13.17 -5.87
CA SER A 68 -25.93 14.37 -6.65
C SER A 68 -24.68 15.21 -6.93
N ILE A 69 -23.85 15.45 -5.89
CA ILE A 69 -22.54 16.10 -6.02
C ILE A 69 -21.65 15.32 -6.99
N TYR A 70 -21.64 13.99 -6.89
CA TYR A 70 -20.85 13.13 -7.76
C TYR A 70 -21.27 13.26 -9.24
N ARG A 71 -22.57 13.22 -9.54
CA ARG A 71 -23.09 13.46 -10.90
C ARG A 71 -22.75 14.85 -11.43
N PHE A 72 -22.85 15.88 -10.60
CA PHE A 72 -22.44 17.22 -10.98
C PHE A 72 -20.96 17.26 -11.36
N ILE A 73 -20.08 16.71 -10.50
CA ILE A 73 -18.64 16.61 -10.75
C ILE A 73 -18.34 15.87 -12.06
N GLU A 74 -19.01 14.74 -12.32
CA GLU A 74 -18.86 14.00 -13.59
C GLU A 74 -19.24 14.86 -14.80
N SER A 75 -20.31 15.66 -14.70
CA SER A 75 -20.75 16.55 -15.78
C SER A 75 -19.75 17.66 -16.12
N LEU A 76 -18.82 17.97 -15.20
CA LEU A 76 -17.80 18.99 -15.44
C LEU A 76 -16.66 18.49 -16.31
N HIS A 77 -16.58 17.18 -16.57
CA HIS A 77 -15.46 16.53 -17.28
C HIS A 77 -14.09 16.92 -16.70
N LEU A 78 -14.09 17.33 -15.42
CA LEU A 78 -12.90 17.49 -14.65
C LEU A 78 -12.38 16.08 -14.43
N ASN A 79 -11.11 15.87 -14.75
CA ASN A 79 -10.36 14.63 -14.61
C ASN A 79 -10.21 14.18 -13.13
N ILE A 80 -11.32 14.13 -12.39
CA ILE A 80 -11.47 13.89 -10.95
C ILE A 80 -12.52 12.81 -10.66
N SER A 81 -13.24 12.31 -11.67
CA SER A 81 -14.10 11.14 -11.52
C SER A 81 -13.27 9.97 -10.97
N CYS A 82 -13.78 9.29 -9.95
CA CYS A 82 -13.07 8.17 -9.33
C CYS A 82 -12.77 7.09 -10.37
N THR A 83 -13.73 6.80 -11.26
CA THR A 83 -13.58 5.83 -12.35
C THR A 83 -12.49 6.25 -13.32
N TRP A 84 -12.47 7.51 -13.77
CA TRP A 84 -11.42 8.03 -14.65
C TRP A 84 -10.04 8.01 -13.96
N VAL A 85 -9.95 8.44 -12.70
CA VAL A 85 -8.70 8.43 -11.92
C VAL A 85 -8.19 7.00 -11.75
N LEU A 86 -9.07 6.02 -11.52
CA LEU A 86 -8.71 4.61 -11.41
C LEU A 86 -8.27 4.04 -12.77
N GLN A 87 -8.95 4.37 -13.87
CA GLN A 87 -8.58 3.96 -15.23
C GLN A 87 -7.23 4.56 -15.65
N VAL A 88 -7.03 5.86 -15.41
CA VAL A 88 -5.77 6.55 -15.69
C VAL A 88 -4.65 6.05 -14.79
N LYS A 89 -4.90 5.78 -13.50
CA LYS A 89 -3.93 5.09 -12.65
C LYS A 89 -3.58 3.72 -13.24
N ALA A 90 -4.56 2.92 -13.67
CA ALA A 90 -4.31 1.63 -14.27
C ALA A 90 -3.49 1.73 -15.59
N LEU A 91 -3.78 2.74 -16.42
CA LEU A 91 -3.09 2.98 -17.70
C LEU A 91 -1.67 3.54 -17.53
N ILE A 92 -1.50 4.55 -16.66
CA ILE A 92 -0.19 5.18 -16.41
C ILE A 92 0.75 4.23 -15.68
N SER A 93 0.23 3.42 -14.75
CA SER A 93 1.10 2.63 -13.88
C SER A 93 1.72 1.43 -14.58
N GLY A 94 1.08 0.84 -15.59
CA GLY A 94 1.45 -0.46 -16.19
C GLY A 94 1.36 -1.64 -15.21
N ASP A 95 1.62 -1.40 -13.93
CA ASP A 95 1.34 -2.23 -12.78
C ASP A 95 -0.11 -1.94 -12.33
N LYS A 96 -0.97 -2.96 -12.26
CA LYS A 96 -2.35 -2.87 -11.71
C LYS A 96 -2.41 -2.30 -10.27
N TRP A 97 -1.27 -2.04 -9.64
CA TRP A 97 -1.09 -1.69 -8.24
C TRP A 97 0.08 -0.69 -8.09
N GLY A 98 -0.16 0.59 -8.39
CA GLY A 98 0.85 1.64 -8.22
C GLY A 98 1.46 1.61 -6.81
N LEU A 99 2.80 1.57 -6.72
CA LEU A 99 3.51 1.58 -5.46
C LEU A 99 3.12 2.81 -4.62
N LYS A 100 3.00 2.61 -3.30
CA LYS A 100 2.62 3.69 -2.36
C LYS A 100 3.60 4.88 -2.39
N ASN A 101 4.85 4.67 -2.84
CA ASN A 101 5.86 5.71 -3.11
C ASN A 101 7.04 5.12 -3.92
N GLU A 102 7.10 5.36 -5.23
CA GLU A 102 8.15 4.84 -6.13
C GLU A 102 9.55 5.41 -5.84
N GLU A 103 9.66 6.73 -5.59
CA GLU A 103 10.94 7.38 -5.30
C GLU A 103 11.60 6.78 -4.04
N LYS A 104 10.80 6.54 -2.99
CA LYS A 104 11.26 5.87 -1.79
C LYS A 104 11.67 4.43 -2.08
N TRP A 105 10.90 3.70 -2.90
CA TRP A 105 11.23 2.32 -3.26
C TRP A 105 12.55 2.25 -4.06
N ASN A 106 12.82 3.21 -4.94
CA ASN A 106 14.06 3.30 -5.71
C ASN A 106 15.29 3.49 -4.80
N LYS A 107 15.16 4.30 -3.74
CA LYS A 107 16.24 4.54 -2.76
C LYS A 107 16.47 3.36 -1.79
N VAL A 108 15.53 2.43 -1.67
CA VAL A 108 15.65 1.29 -0.77
C VAL A 108 16.52 0.21 -1.39
N VAL A 109 17.50 -0.28 -0.61
CA VAL A 109 18.34 -1.43 -0.96
C VAL A 109 17.47 -2.58 -1.45
N THR A 110 17.81 -3.16 -2.59
CA THR A 110 16.98 -4.18 -3.25
C THR A 110 16.92 -5.48 -2.45
N ILE A 111 18.08 -6.08 -2.18
CA ILE A 111 18.25 -7.33 -1.43
C ILE A 111 19.28 -7.13 -0.31
N SER A 112 19.10 -7.81 0.82
CA SER A 112 20.01 -7.70 1.96
C SER A 112 21.26 -8.54 1.69
N LYS A 113 22.38 -8.18 2.32
CA LYS A 113 23.55 -9.07 2.36
C LYS A 113 23.23 -10.31 3.23
N PRO A 114 23.91 -11.45 3.06
CA PRO A 114 23.76 -12.56 4.00
C PRO A 114 24.08 -12.12 5.44
N MET A 115 23.19 -12.42 6.39
CA MET A 115 23.42 -12.11 7.80
C MET A 115 24.31 -13.17 8.43
N THR A 116 25.31 -12.71 9.18
CA THR A 116 26.22 -13.57 9.94
C THR A 116 26.34 -13.07 11.37
N ASN A 117 26.38 -13.98 12.34
CA ASN A 117 26.65 -13.71 13.74
C ASN A 117 28.02 -14.30 14.09
N LYS A 118 28.93 -13.45 14.58
CA LYS A 118 30.29 -13.84 14.98
C LYS A 118 30.34 -14.43 16.40
N THR A 119 29.36 -14.12 17.23
CA THR A 119 29.30 -14.52 18.64
C THR A 119 28.61 -15.86 18.86
N SER A 120 27.81 -16.34 17.90
CA SER A 120 27.15 -17.66 17.95
C SER A 120 27.85 -18.67 17.02
N PRO A 121 28.91 -19.37 17.47
CA PRO A 121 29.72 -20.24 16.61
C PRO A 121 28.96 -21.48 16.08
N GLU A 122 27.92 -21.94 16.78
CA GLU A 122 27.15 -23.12 16.35
C GLU A 122 26.27 -22.85 15.12
N LYS A 123 25.69 -21.64 15.01
CA LYS A 123 24.82 -21.22 13.90
C LYS A 123 25.18 -19.81 13.45
N PRO A 124 26.33 -19.64 12.77
CA PRO A 124 26.90 -18.32 12.51
C PRO A 124 26.25 -17.58 11.34
N ARG A 125 25.30 -18.20 10.62
CA ARG A 125 24.74 -17.64 9.38
C ARG A 125 23.24 -17.87 9.28
N SER A 126 22.53 -16.84 8.82
CA SER A 126 21.11 -16.91 8.47
C SER A 126 20.91 -17.46 7.05
N PHE A 127 19.86 -18.25 6.88
CA PHE A 127 19.33 -18.68 5.57
C PHE A 127 18.26 -17.74 5.03
N LEU A 128 17.86 -16.73 5.81
CA LEU A 128 16.90 -15.71 5.42
C LEU A 128 17.63 -14.46 4.92
N ILE A 129 17.12 -13.87 3.84
CA ILE A 129 17.54 -12.55 3.36
C ILE A 129 16.32 -11.66 3.15
N ALA A 130 16.48 -10.35 3.29
CA ALA A 130 15.39 -9.39 3.12
C ALA A 130 15.44 -8.69 1.77
N MET A 131 14.31 -8.61 1.08
CA MET A 131 14.19 -7.84 -0.16
C MET A 131 13.04 -6.84 -0.12
N LYS A 132 13.10 -5.81 -0.97
CA LYS A 132 11.91 -5.01 -1.30
C LYS A 132 11.05 -5.77 -2.31
N THR A 133 9.76 -5.46 -2.37
CA THR A 133 8.84 -6.07 -3.36
C THR A 133 9.37 -5.85 -4.77
N LEU A 134 9.21 -6.84 -5.66
CA LEU A 134 9.48 -6.71 -7.09
C LEU A 134 8.39 -5.91 -7.77
N ARG A 135 8.61 -5.51 -9.02
CA ARG A 135 7.60 -4.94 -9.90
C ARG A 135 7.65 -5.60 -11.27
N GLN A 136 6.50 -5.83 -11.87
CA GLN A 136 6.41 -6.48 -13.18
C GLN A 136 7.16 -5.71 -14.26
N THR A 137 7.01 -4.39 -14.25
CA THR A 137 7.49 -3.48 -15.30
C THR A 137 8.83 -2.81 -15.00
N ASP A 138 9.43 -3.07 -13.84
CA ASP A 138 10.71 -2.45 -13.46
C ASP A 138 11.88 -3.03 -14.25
N ALA A 139 12.79 -2.17 -14.71
CA ALA A 139 13.91 -2.58 -15.56
C ALA A 139 14.96 -3.45 -14.83
N VAL A 140 15.04 -3.37 -13.50
CA VAL A 140 16.10 -3.98 -12.69
C VAL A 140 15.56 -5.03 -11.72
N HIS A 141 14.50 -4.71 -10.98
CA HIS A 141 13.95 -5.55 -9.90
C HIS A 141 12.55 -6.08 -10.27
N ASN A 142 12.52 -6.90 -11.33
CA ASN A 142 11.36 -7.66 -11.81
C ASN A 142 11.58 -9.18 -11.66
N PRO A 143 10.53 -10.01 -11.72
CA PRO A 143 10.64 -11.46 -11.47
C PRO A 143 11.69 -12.16 -12.32
N LYS A 144 11.64 -11.96 -13.65
CA LYS A 144 12.53 -12.62 -14.60
C LYS A 144 14.00 -12.29 -14.35
N ARG A 145 14.30 -11.00 -14.15
CA ARG A 145 15.67 -10.54 -13.89
C ARG A 145 16.15 -10.97 -12.51
N PHE A 146 15.29 -10.88 -11.50
CA PHE A 146 15.63 -11.32 -10.14
C PHE A 146 15.98 -12.81 -10.10
N GLU A 147 15.22 -13.66 -10.77
CA GLU A 147 15.48 -15.10 -10.82
C GLU A 147 16.81 -15.45 -11.51
N SER A 148 17.17 -14.69 -12.55
CA SER A 148 18.44 -14.80 -13.27
C SER A 148 19.63 -14.28 -12.46
N ASP A 149 19.48 -13.10 -11.84
CA ASP A 149 20.56 -12.41 -11.13
C ASP A 149 20.85 -13.04 -9.74
N HIS A 150 19.90 -13.82 -9.20
CA HIS A 150 19.99 -14.45 -7.88
C HIS A 150 19.77 -15.96 -7.90
N PRO A 151 20.69 -16.75 -8.53
CA PRO A 151 20.61 -18.21 -8.56
C PRO A 151 20.65 -18.84 -7.16
N GLU A 152 21.20 -18.14 -6.17
CA GLU A 152 21.27 -18.54 -4.77
C GLU A 152 19.93 -18.47 -4.02
N VAL A 153 18.92 -17.76 -4.54
CA VAL A 153 17.61 -17.62 -3.88
C VAL A 153 16.70 -18.76 -4.31
N PHE A 154 16.29 -19.60 -3.38
CA PHE A 154 15.41 -20.75 -3.63
C PHE A 154 13.92 -20.39 -3.56
N ALA A 155 13.53 -19.56 -2.59
CA ALA A 155 12.14 -19.23 -2.36
C ALA A 155 11.94 -17.77 -1.95
N ILE A 156 10.74 -17.25 -2.17
CA ILE A 156 10.29 -15.93 -1.73
C ILE A 156 9.07 -16.08 -0.82
N ILE A 157 9.14 -15.48 0.37
CA ILE A 157 7.99 -15.28 1.26
C ILE A 157 7.52 -13.83 1.17
N ASP A 158 6.36 -13.63 0.57
CA ASP A 158 5.68 -12.34 0.50
C ASP A 158 4.77 -12.16 1.71
N ILE A 159 5.20 -11.31 2.64
CA ILE A 159 4.46 -10.96 3.85
C ILE A 159 3.58 -9.70 3.70
N GLY A 160 3.49 -9.11 2.52
CA GLY A 160 2.64 -7.95 2.24
C GLY A 160 1.15 -8.28 2.38
N SER A 161 0.34 -7.29 2.78
CA SER A 161 -1.13 -7.44 2.86
C SER A 161 -1.78 -7.42 1.47
N ASP A 162 -1.25 -6.58 0.59
CA ASP A 162 -1.78 -6.32 -0.74
C ASP A 162 -1.31 -7.41 -1.73
N THR A 163 -1.99 -7.53 -2.87
CA THR A 163 -1.51 -8.33 -4.01
C THR A 163 -0.16 -7.75 -4.48
N PRO A 164 0.85 -8.60 -4.78
CA PRO A 164 2.14 -8.10 -5.25
C PRO A 164 2.02 -7.31 -6.56
N SER A 165 2.94 -6.37 -6.78
CA SER A 165 3.08 -5.59 -8.02
C SER A 165 3.75 -6.38 -9.16
N TYR A 166 3.78 -7.70 -9.06
CA TYR A 166 4.41 -8.63 -10.01
C TYR A 166 3.64 -9.95 -10.00
N ASP A 167 3.72 -10.72 -11.08
CA ASP A 167 3.09 -12.05 -11.16
C ASP A 167 4.04 -13.12 -10.60
N PRO A 168 3.69 -13.80 -9.50
CA PRO A 168 4.53 -14.87 -8.97
C PRO A 168 4.66 -16.09 -9.89
N ASN A 169 3.76 -16.26 -10.86
CA ASN A 169 3.84 -17.36 -11.83
C ASN A 169 4.95 -17.17 -12.87
N ASP A 170 5.55 -15.98 -12.94
CA ASP A 170 6.70 -15.72 -13.81
C ASP A 170 7.99 -16.39 -13.31
N PHE A 171 8.01 -16.84 -12.06
CA PHE A 171 9.13 -17.62 -11.54
C PHE A 171 9.05 -19.06 -12.02
N VAL A 172 10.17 -19.55 -12.56
CA VAL A 172 10.31 -20.95 -13.00
C VAL A 172 10.93 -21.81 -11.90
N ARG A 173 11.93 -21.26 -11.20
CA ARG A 173 12.75 -21.94 -10.21
C ARG A 173 12.42 -21.49 -8.79
N ILE A 174 12.13 -20.22 -8.59
CA ILE A 174 11.88 -19.64 -7.28
C ILE A 174 10.49 -20.04 -6.80
N LYS A 175 10.42 -20.71 -5.65
CA LYS A 175 9.15 -21.02 -5.01
C LYS A 175 8.57 -19.77 -4.36
N TYR A 176 7.35 -19.39 -4.72
CA TYR A 176 6.66 -18.26 -4.11
C TYR A 176 5.67 -18.71 -3.03
N VAL A 177 5.69 -18.06 -1.87
CA VAL A 177 4.75 -18.26 -0.76
C VAL A 177 4.17 -16.92 -0.33
N LYS A 178 2.84 -16.78 -0.42
CA LYS A 178 2.12 -15.63 0.15
C LYS A 178 1.76 -15.91 1.61
N TYR A 179 2.22 -15.07 2.52
CA TYR A 179 1.88 -15.13 3.93
C TYR A 179 1.47 -13.75 4.46
N LYS A 180 0.22 -13.36 4.23
CA LYS A 180 -0.27 -12.00 4.51
C LYS A 180 -0.11 -11.62 5.99
N THR A 181 0.50 -10.46 6.22
CA THR A 181 0.55 -9.83 7.56
C THR A 181 -0.12 -8.46 7.53
N GLU A 182 -0.62 -8.02 8.68
CA GLU A 182 -1.22 -6.70 8.82
C GLU A 182 -0.19 -5.58 8.62
N SER A 183 -0.60 -4.53 7.91
CA SER A 183 0.28 -3.42 7.59
C SER A 183 0.45 -2.49 8.78
N LYS A 184 1.71 -2.13 9.09
CA LYS A 184 2.11 -1.24 10.20
C LYS A 184 1.86 -1.79 11.62
N VAL A 185 1.34 -3.00 11.75
CA VAL A 185 1.14 -3.69 13.03
C VAL A 185 2.27 -4.71 13.21
N THR A 186 2.71 -4.89 14.45
CA THR A 186 3.66 -5.94 14.80
C THR A 186 2.97 -7.31 14.71
N PRO A 187 3.52 -8.29 13.97
CA PRO A 187 3.01 -9.66 13.96
C PRO A 187 2.84 -10.23 15.37
N ASP A 188 1.70 -10.86 15.62
CA ASP A 188 1.38 -11.52 16.90
C ASP A 188 2.04 -12.91 16.99
N ASN A 189 1.91 -13.56 18.15
CA ASN A 189 2.53 -14.87 18.41
C ASN A 189 2.09 -15.94 17.41
N ILE A 190 0.80 -15.94 17.05
CA ILE A 190 0.24 -16.89 16.08
C ILE A 190 0.88 -16.64 14.71
N THR A 191 1.02 -15.37 14.32
CA THR A 191 1.64 -14.99 13.05
C THR A 191 3.12 -15.36 13.01
N ILE A 192 3.84 -15.19 14.12
CA ILE A 192 5.26 -15.54 14.25
C ILE A 192 5.44 -17.05 14.11
N VAL A 193 4.74 -17.86 14.91
CA VAL A 193 4.88 -19.33 14.90
C VAL A 193 4.66 -19.89 13.49
N LYS A 194 3.58 -19.47 12.83
CA LYS A 194 3.29 -19.87 11.45
C LYS A 194 4.36 -19.43 10.45
N PHE A 195 4.93 -18.24 10.63
CA PHE A 195 6.05 -17.80 9.79
C PHE A 195 7.27 -18.72 9.96
N LEU A 196 7.61 -19.09 11.21
CA LEU A 196 8.72 -20.00 11.48
C LEU A 196 8.48 -21.38 10.84
N GLU A 197 7.27 -21.93 10.96
CA GLU A 197 6.88 -23.20 10.32
C GLU A 197 7.00 -23.15 8.79
N ILE A 198 6.56 -22.05 8.17
CA ILE A 198 6.72 -21.85 6.72
C ILE A 198 8.20 -21.85 6.33
N VAL A 199 9.04 -21.14 7.08
CA VAL A 199 10.47 -21.10 6.82
C VAL A 199 11.06 -22.50 6.96
N ASP A 200 10.83 -23.19 8.07
CA ASP A 200 11.39 -24.53 8.32
C ASP A 200 11.01 -25.51 7.20
N LYS A 201 9.74 -25.51 6.77
CA LYS A 201 9.28 -26.32 5.63
C LYS A 201 10.03 -26.00 4.33
N LEU A 202 10.27 -24.72 4.04
CA LEU A 202 11.04 -24.33 2.84
C LEU A 202 12.51 -24.76 2.95
N LEU A 203 13.08 -24.77 4.17
CA LEU A 203 14.45 -25.22 4.40
C LEU A 203 14.60 -26.75 4.28
N GLU A 204 13.55 -27.51 4.53
CA GLU A 204 13.51 -28.97 4.30
C GLU A 204 13.40 -29.32 2.81
N GLU A 205 12.67 -28.51 2.04
CA GLU A 205 12.45 -28.73 0.60
C GLU A 205 13.65 -28.32 -0.29
N ARG A 206 14.56 -27.48 0.21
CA ARG A 206 15.69 -26.98 -0.60
C ARG A 206 16.69 -28.10 -0.89
N ALA A 207 17.17 -28.16 -2.12
CA ALA A 207 18.17 -29.14 -2.53
C ALA A 207 19.59 -28.80 -2.01
N ASN A 208 19.88 -27.52 -1.80
CA ASN A 208 21.20 -27.06 -1.38
C ASN A 208 21.12 -26.17 -0.13
N ALA A 209 21.85 -26.56 0.93
CA ALA A 209 21.89 -25.85 2.21
C ALA A 209 22.42 -24.41 2.12
N GLY A 210 23.15 -24.07 1.05
CA GLY A 210 23.62 -22.72 0.77
C GLY A 210 22.58 -21.79 0.14
N GLN A 211 21.41 -22.30 -0.24
CA GLN A 211 20.35 -21.48 -0.83
C GLN A 211 19.58 -20.67 0.22
N PHE A 212 19.16 -19.48 -0.19
CA PHE A 212 18.44 -18.54 0.64
C PHE A 212 16.93 -18.56 0.42
N VAL A 213 16.19 -18.21 1.47
CA VAL A 213 14.78 -17.81 1.39
C VAL A 213 14.70 -16.31 1.55
N ALA A 214 14.24 -15.62 0.52
CA ALA A 214 14.05 -14.18 0.53
C ALA A 214 12.69 -13.82 1.14
N VAL A 215 12.64 -12.80 1.98
CA VAL A 215 11.41 -12.34 2.65
C VAL A 215 11.18 -10.89 2.28
N HIS A 216 9.96 -10.53 1.90
CA HIS A 216 9.62 -9.14 1.63
C HIS A 216 8.23 -8.74 2.11
N CYS A 217 8.13 -7.50 2.57
CA CYS A 217 6.86 -6.76 2.59
C CYS A 217 6.86 -5.79 1.40
N HIS A 218 6.63 -4.50 1.63
CA HIS A 218 6.77 -3.50 0.56
C HIS A 218 8.23 -3.05 0.40
N TYR A 219 8.83 -2.50 1.46
CA TYR A 219 10.22 -2.03 1.47
C TYR A 219 11.22 -3.03 2.06
N GLY A 220 10.76 -4.16 2.61
CA GLY A 220 11.66 -5.17 3.18
C GLY A 220 12.38 -4.74 4.46
N GLN A 221 11.82 -3.80 5.25
CA GLN A 221 12.47 -3.24 6.44
C GLN A 221 11.78 -3.68 7.75
N ASN A 222 10.67 -3.05 8.16
CA ASN A 222 10.13 -3.25 9.51
C ASN A 222 9.56 -4.66 9.77
N ARG A 223 8.44 -5.02 9.12
CA ARG A 223 7.81 -6.34 9.30
C ARG A 223 8.73 -7.48 8.88
N THR A 224 9.46 -7.27 7.79
CA THR A 224 10.45 -8.22 7.27
C THR A 224 11.57 -8.44 8.29
N GLY A 225 12.19 -7.36 8.78
CA GLY A 225 13.23 -7.44 9.79
C GLY A 225 12.74 -8.03 11.10
N PHE A 226 11.54 -7.67 11.54
CA PHE A 226 10.93 -8.24 12.74
C PHE A 226 10.77 -9.76 12.65
N LEU A 227 10.12 -10.28 11.60
CA LEU A 227 9.93 -11.72 11.43
C LEU A 227 11.24 -12.47 11.21
N ILE A 228 12.19 -11.88 10.48
CA ILE A 228 13.54 -12.45 10.34
C ILE A 228 14.21 -12.51 11.71
N CYS A 229 14.19 -11.44 12.52
CA CYS A 229 14.78 -11.44 13.85
C CYS A 229 14.14 -12.49 14.76
N CYS A 230 12.81 -12.65 14.74
CA CYS A 230 12.13 -13.72 15.46
C CYS A 230 12.68 -15.11 15.07
N TYR A 231 12.95 -15.35 13.78
CA TYR A 231 13.55 -16.60 13.32
C TYR A 231 14.99 -16.77 13.82
N LEU A 232 15.82 -15.72 13.73
CA LEU A 232 17.20 -15.75 14.21
C LEU A 232 17.27 -16.10 15.71
N ILE A 233 16.35 -15.53 16.50
CA ILE A 233 16.28 -15.78 17.94
C ILE A 233 15.76 -17.19 18.22
N GLU A 234 14.57 -17.55 17.72
CA GLU A 234 13.90 -18.80 18.09
C GLU A 234 14.54 -20.06 17.47
N LYS A 235 15.19 -19.94 16.30
CA LYS A 235 15.73 -21.10 15.57
C LYS A 235 17.24 -21.13 15.50
N LEU A 236 17.91 -19.97 15.52
CA LEU A 236 19.38 -19.89 15.48
C LEU A 236 20.01 -19.54 16.83
N GLY A 237 19.22 -19.21 17.85
CA GLY A 237 19.71 -18.92 19.20
C GLY A 237 20.46 -17.60 19.32
N TRP A 238 20.26 -16.68 18.38
CA TRP A 238 20.87 -15.35 18.45
C TRP A 238 20.17 -14.51 19.52
N SER A 239 20.90 -13.61 20.19
CA SER A 239 20.25 -12.65 21.09
C SER A 239 19.41 -11.62 20.30
N VAL A 240 18.54 -10.89 21.01
CA VAL A 240 17.74 -9.82 20.40
C VAL A 240 18.65 -8.74 19.82
N ALA A 241 19.65 -8.30 20.58
CA ALA A 241 20.60 -7.27 20.17
C ALA A 241 21.36 -7.68 18.89
N GLU A 242 21.92 -8.89 18.86
CA GLU A 242 22.66 -9.41 17.70
C GLU A 242 21.77 -9.56 16.47
N SER A 243 20.52 -10.01 16.65
CA SER A 243 19.57 -10.18 15.54
C SER A 243 19.22 -8.84 14.89
N ILE A 244 18.97 -7.81 15.71
CA ILE A 244 18.67 -6.46 15.25
C ILE A 244 19.89 -5.86 14.54
N GLU A 245 21.08 -5.95 15.15
CA GLU A 245 22.33 -5.41 14.59
C GLU A 245 22.68 -6.09 13.26
N ALA A 246 22.65 -7.42 13.21
CA ALA A 246 22.94 -8.17 12.00
C ALA A 246 21.98 -7.81 10.86
N PHE A 247 20.69 -7.62 11.17
CA PHE A 247 19.71 -7.18 10.19
C PHE A 247 19.97 -5.75 9.71
N GLU A 248 20.33 -4.84 10.60
CA GLU A 248 20.66 -3.45 10.26
C GLU A 248 21.87 -3.35 9.33
N ILE A 249 22.95 -4.07 9.63
CA ILE A 249 24.15 -4.15 8.79
C ILE A 249 23.83 -4.77 7.42
N SER A 250 23.02 -5.82 7.42
CA SER A 250 22.62 -6.56 6.22
C SER A 250 21.69 -5.76 5.31
N LYS A 251 20.76 -4.98 5.89
CA LYS A 251 19.73 -4.21 5.19
C LYS A 251 19.58 -2.80 5.77
N PRO A 252 20.55 -1.88 5.55
CA PRO A 252 20.50 -0.56 6.17
C PRO A 252 19.22 0.23 5.83
N PRO A 253 18.67 1.01 6.80
CA PRO A 253 19.09 1.18 8.19
C PRO A 253 18.40 0.17 9.14
N GLY A 254 18.04 -1.02 8.68
CA GLY A 254 17.36 -2.04 9.48
C GLY A 254 15.89 -1.74 9.78
N ILE A 255 15.45 -2.15 10.98
CA ILE A 255 14.09 -1.92 11.48
C ILE A 255 13.96 -0.46 11.91
N LYS A 256 13.25 0.34 11.10
CA LYS A 256 13.09 1.79 11.28
C LYS A 256 12.14 2.17 12.41
N HIS A 257 11.04 1.44 12.54
CA HIS A 257 10.00 1.80 13.49
C HIS A 257 10.27 1.19 14.87
N VAL A 258 10.41 2.06 15.87
CA VAL A 258 10.79 1.70 17.25
C VAL A 258 9.88 0.63 17.86
N HIS A 259 8.57 0.66 17.60
CA HIS A 259 7.65 -0.33 18.16
C HIS A 259 7.93 -1.77 17.73
N PHE A 260 8.50 -2.00 16.54
CA PHE A 260 8.93 -3.35 16.14
C PHE A 260 10.16 -3.80 16.94
N ARG A 261 11.12 -2.90 17.18
CA ARG A 261 12.29 -3.21 18.01
C ARG A 261 11.88 -3.48 19.46
N ASN A 262 11.05 -2.61 20.04
CA ASN A 262 10.55 -2.78 21.40
C ASN A 262 9.78 -4.09 21.56
N ALA A 263 9.00 -4.49 20.56
CA ALA A 263 8.28 -5.76 20.62
C ALA A 263 9.21 -6.99 20.61
N LEU A 264 10.39 -6.92 19.99
CA LEU A 264 11.39 -7.99 20.09
C LEU A 264 11.92 -8.09 21.53
N TYR A 265 12.31 -6.95 22.12
CA TYR A 265 12.81 -6.91 23.50
C TYR A 265 11.75 -7.38 24.52
N LEU A 266 10.52 -6.87 24.41
CA LEU A 266 9.40 -7.28 25.28
C LEU A 266 9.05 -8.76 25.17
N ARG A 267 9.41 -9.42 24.06
CA ARG A 267 9.08 -10.82 23.81
C ARG A 267 10.17 -11.77 24.30
N TYR A 268 11.44 -11.39 24.18
CA TYR A 268 12.56 -12.32 24.35
C TYR A 268 13.54 -11.92 25.47
N GLU A 269 13.41 -10.73 26.05
CA GLU A 269 14.21 -10.28 27.21
C GLU A 269 13.34 -9.95 28.44
N SER A 270 12.05 -10.30 28.41
CA SER A 270 11.12 -10.14 29.54
C SER A 270 11.20 -11.29 30.55
#